data_AF-A0A1S1TIG4-F1
#
_entry.id   AF-A0A1S1TIG4-F1
#
_cell.length_a   1.000
_cell.length_b   1.000
_cell.length_c   1.000
_cell.angle_alpha   90.00
_cell.angle_beta   90.00
_cell.angle_gamma   90.00
#
_symmetry.space_group_name_H-M   'P 1'
#
loop_
_entity.id
_entity.type
_entity.pdbx_description
1 polymer ?
#
loop_
_entity_poly.entity_id
_entity_poly.type
_entity_poly.pdbx_seq_one_letter_code
_entity_poly.pdbx_strand_id
1 'polypeptide(L)'
;MEAERILQEAFGCEVEIATPYNYPLALDKGGFAVIVIDASLLADGQGEAARRIENAGAMIVFTTLDAELKAVPGFEGFAIIQKPFREGQLVRAIEEAIALN
;
A
#
# COMPACT_ATOMS: atom_id res chain seq x y z
N MET A 1 7.34 11.75 -1.05
CA MET A 1 6.91 12.84 -1.94
C MET A 1 6.71 12.36 -3.38
N GLU A 2 7.52 11.44 -3.90
CA GLU A 2 7.33 10.95 -5.27
C GLU A 2 6.02 10.17 -5.45
N ALA A 3 5.72 9.18 -4.61
CA ALA A 3 4.48 8.39 -4.73
C ALA A 3 3.17 9.22 -4.69
N GLU A 4 3.05 10.20 -3.79
CA GLU A 4 1.86 11.09 -3.74
C GLU A 4 1.63 11.79 -5.08
N ARG A 5 2.67 12.43 -5.60
CA ARG A 5 2.61 13.17 -6.85
C ARG A 5 2.22 12.26 -8.02
N ILE A 6 2.82 11.07 -8.09
CA ILE A 6 2.50 10.07 -9.12
C ILE A 6 1.01 9.70 -9.10
N LEU A 7 0.46 9.47 -7.91
CA LEU A 7 -0.95 9.08 -7.74
C LEU A 7 -1.90 10.20 -8.08
N GLN A 8 -1.59 11.43 -7.64
CA GLN A 8 -2.39 12.61 -7.96
C GLN A 8 -2.38 12.91 -9.45
N GLU A 9 -1.22 12.84 -10.11
CA GLU A 9 -1.10 13.10 -11.56
C GLU A 9 -1.78 12.00 -12.39
N ALA A 10 -1.68 10.73 -12.00
CA ALA A 10 -2.25 9.62 -12.75
C ALA A 10 -3.76 9.43 -12.56
N PHE A 11 -4.27 9.64 -11.33
CA PHE A 11 -5.65 9.30 -10.98
C PHE A 11 -6.50 10.51 -10.55
N GLY A 12 -5.90 11.69 -10.35
CA GLY A 12 -6.63 12.87 -9.86
C GLY A 12 -7.24 12.67 -8.46
N CYS A 13 -6.66 11.78 -7.64
CA CYS A 13 -7.18 11.43 -6.33
C CYS A 13 -6.65 12.32 -5.21
N GLU A 14 -7.33 12.29 -4.06
CA GLU A 14 -6.77 12.82 -2.81
C GLU A 14 -5.83 11.78 -2.18
N VAL A 15 -4.68 12.23 -1.70
CA VAL A 15 -3.68 11.38 -1.07
C VAL A 15 -3.49 11.82 0.38
N GLU A 16 -3.58 10.87 1.30
CA GLU A 16 -3.25 11.07 2.71
C GLU A 16 -1.95 10.31 3.03
N ILE A 17 -0.93 11.01 3.50
CA ILE A 17 0.34 10.39 3.92
C ILE A 17 0.29 10.09 5.42
N ALA A 18 0.42 8.81 5.76
CA ALA A 18 0.60 8.36 7.12
C ALA A 18 2.05 7.93 7.40
N THR A 19 2.51 8.27 8.60
CA THR A 19 3.75 7.81 9.24
C THR A 19 3.51 6.53 10.05
N PRO A 20 4.57 5.81 10.47
CA PRO A 20 4.43 4.63 11.32
C PRO A 20 3.65 4.86 12.63
N TYR A 21 3.62 6.10 13.13
CA TYR A 21 2.94 6.47 14.37
C TYR A 21 1.43 6.70 14.20
N ASN A 22 0.99 7.24 13.06
CA ASN A 22 -0.40 7.67 12.85
C ASN A 22 -1.16 6.84 11.79
N TYR A 23 -0.49 5.94 11.06
CA TYR A 23 -1.19 5.03 10.13
C TYR A 23 -2.30 4.20 10.78
N PRO A 24 -2.21 3.76 12.05
CA PRO A 24 -3.32 3.04 12.67
C PRO A 24 -4.61 3.87 12.70
N LEU A 25 -4.48 5.14 13.08
CA LEU A 25 -5.59 6.08 13.13
C LEU A 25 -6.15 6.39 11.74
N ALA A 26 -5.28 6.50 10.74
CA ALA A 26 -5.69 6.70 9.35
C ALA A 26 -6.47 5.47 8.84
N LEU A 27 -5.97 4.25 9.07
CA LEU A 27 -6.68 3.02 8.70
C LEU A 27 -8.05 2.92 9.38
N ASP A 28 -8.13 3.26 10.67
CA ASP A 28 -9.39 3.23 11.44
C ASP A 28 -10.40 4.29 10.94
N LYS A 29 -9.94 5.43 10.40
CA LYS A 29 -10.80 6.43 9.73
C LYS A 29 -11.45 5.88 8.47
N GLY A 30 -10.75 4.99 7.76
CA GLY A 30 -11.22 4.34 6.54
C GLY A 30 -11.49 5.32 5.38
N GLY A 31 -12.24 4.85 4.37
CA GLY A 31 -12.62 5.66 3.20
C GLY A 31 -11.58 5.70 2.08
N PHE A 32 -10.51 4.91 2.18
CA PHE A 32 -9.50 4.78 1.14
C PHE A 32 -9.91 3.73 0.12
N ALA A 33 -9.81 4.03 -1.17
CA ALA A 33 -9.96 3.04 -2.22
C ALA A 33 -8.69 2.18 -2.38
N VAL A 34 -7.52 2.81 -2.20
CA VAL A 34 -6.20 2.20 -2.35
C VAL A 34 -5.32 2.63 -1.19
N ILE A 35 -4.58 1.68 -0.62
CA ILE A 35 -3.59 1.88 0.43
C ILE A 35 -2.24 1.43 -0.10
N VAL A 36 -1.27 2.33 -0.11
CA VAL A 36 0.13 2.02 -0.43
C VAL A 36 0.90 1.97 0.87
N ILE A 37 1.47 0.81 1.22
CA ILE A 37 2.16 0.60 2.50
C ILE A 37 3.55 0.01 2.28
N ASP A 38 4.51 0.38 3.12
CA ASP A 38 5.84 -0.24 3.10
C ASP A 38 5.81 -1.60 3.82
N ALA A 39 6.29 -2.65 3.17
CA ALA A 39 6.29 -4.01 3.70
C ALA A 39 7.11 -4.14 5.00
N SER A 40 8.13 -3.30 5.21
CA SER A 40 8.90 -3.29 6.46
C SER A 40 8.06 -2.90 7.67
N LEU A 41 6.96 -2.15 7.48
CA LEU A 41 6.05 -1.78 8.58
C LEU A 41 5.28 -2.97 9.13
N LEU A 42 5.20 -4.06 8.38
CA LEU A 42 4.51 -5.29 8.76
C LEU A 42 5.46 -6.40 9.22
N ALA A 43 6.77 -6.16 9.16
CA ALA A 43 7.77 -7.13 9.59
C ALA A 43 7.71 -7.42 11.10
N ASP A 44 7.34 -6.42 11.92
CA ASP A 44 7.40 -6.50 13.39
C ASP A 44 6.05 -6.82 14.07
N GLY A 45 4.94 -6.86 13.34
CA GLY A 45 3.60 -6.80 13.96
C GLY A 45 2.47 -7.35 13.09
N GLN A 46 2.60 -8.62 12.69
CA GLN A 46 1.72 -9.36 11.78
C GLN A 46 0.25 -9.49 12.24
N GLY A 47 -0.11 -9.14 13.48
CA GLY A 47 -1.47 -9.33 13.99
C GLY A 47 -2.38 -8.10 13.86
N GLU A 48 -2.01 -7.00 14.50
CA GLU A 48 -2.91 -5.84 14.62
C GLU A 48 -2.91 -4.98 13.35
N ALA A 49 -1.74 -4.78 12.74
CA ALA A 49 -1.62 -4.06 11.48
C ALA A 49 -2.32 -4.80 10.35
N ALA A 50 -2.15 -6.13 10.28
CA ALA A 50 -2.82 -6.95 9.27
C ALA A 50 -4.33 -6.87 9.37
N ARG A 51 -4.85 -7.05 10.58
CA ARG A 51 -6.28 -6.97 10.83
C ARG A 51 -6.87 -5.59 10.52
N ARG A 52 -6.16 -4.50 10.81
CA ARG A 52 -6.61 -3.14 10.44
C ARG A 52 -6.66 -2.96 8.93
N ILE A 53 -5.65 -3.46 8.23
CA ILE A 53 -5.54 -3.35 6.78
C ILE A 53 -6.65 -4.17 6.10
N GLU A 54 -6.90 -5.41 6.55
CA GLU A 54 -8.01 -6.23 6.06
C GLU A 54 -9.37 -5.57 6.31
N ASN A 55 -9.57 -4.97 7.51
CA ASN A 55 -10.81 -4.28 7.85
C ASN A 55 -11.01 -2.95 7.12
N ALA A 56 -9.95 -2.35 6.54
CA ALA A 56 -10.06 -1.09 5.82
C ALA A 56 -10.91 -1.22 4.55
N GLY A 57 -11.11 -2.43 4.02
CA GLY A 57 -11.90 -2.69 2.81
C GLY A 57 -11.33 -2.04 1.55
N ALA A 58 -10.05 -1.66 1.59
CA ALA A 58 -9.34 -0.97 0.52
C ALA A 58 -8.42 -1.93 -0.23
N MET A 59 -8.09 -1.58 -1.47
CA MET A 59 -7.05 -2.28 -2.22
C MET A 59 -5.68 -1.98 -1.63
N ILE A 60 -4.85 -3.00 -1.44
CA ILE A 60 -3.55 -2.83 -0.81
C ILE A 60 -2.44 -3.11 -1.82
N VAL A 61 -1.49 -2.17 -1.86
CA VAL A 61 -0.27 -2.28 -2.64
C VAL A 61 0.91 -2.12 -1.69
N PHE A 62 1.74 -3.15 -1.63
CA PHE A 62 2.95 -3.14 -0.84
C PHE A 62 4.11 -2.54 -1.61
N THR A 63 4.97 -1.82 -0.90
CA THR A 63 6.24 -1.33 -1.43
C THR A 63 7.36 -1.86 -0.55
N THR A 64 8.49 -2.26 -1.13
CA THR A 64 9.59 -2.87 -0.38
C THR A 64 10.94 -2.46 -0.93
N LEU A 65 11.97 -2.37 -0.07
CA LEU A 65 13.37 -2.27 -0.50
C LEU A 65 14.00 -3.64 -0.74
N ASP A 66 13.38 -4.70 -0.24
CA ASP A 66 13.84 -6.08 -0.40
C ASP A 66 13.40 -6.64 -1.76
N ALA A 67 14.38 -6.90 -2.63
CA ALA A 67 14.15 -7.45 -3.96
C ALA A 67 13.73 -8.93 -3.96
N GLU A 68 14.00 -9.65 -2.87
CA GLU A 68 13.68 -11.07 -2.74
C GLU A 68 12.28 -11.28 -2.14
N LEU A 69 11.66 -10.22 -1.63
CA LEU A 69 10.32 -10.28 -1.05
C LEU A 69 9.25 -10.45 -2.14
N LYS A 70 8.78 -11.69 -2.29
CA LYS A 70 7.72 -12.05 -3.26
C LYS A 70 6.31 -12.04 -2.69
N ALA A 71 6.19 -12.12 -1.37
CA ALA A 71 4.92 -12.10 -0.66
C ALA A 71 5.16 -11.53 0.74
N VAL A 72 4.20 -10.80 1.28
CA VAL A 72 4.17 -10.44 2.70
C VAL A 72 3.38 -11.55 3.40
N PRO A 73 3.94 -12.23 4.42
CA PRO A 73 3.18 -13.22 5.19
C PRO A 73 1.87 -12.63 5.70
N GLY A 74 0.77 -13.38 5.62
CA GLY A 74 -0.58 -12.89 5.96
C GLY A 74 -1.26 -12.04 4.88
N PHE A 75 -0.57 -11.72 3.79
CA PHE A 75 -1.05 -10.91 2.67
C PHE A 75 -0.68 -11.55 1.33
N GLU A 76 -0.88 -12.86 1.23
CA GLU A 76 -0.67 -13.58 -0.01
C GLU A 76 -1.66 -13.10 -1.08
N GLY A 77 -1.15 -12.73 -2.26
CA GLY A 77 -1.97 -12.27 -3.39
C GLY A 77 -2.09 -10.76 -3.57
N PHE A 78 -1.59 -9.94 -2.63
CA PHE A 78 -1.52 -8.49 -2.81
C PHE A 78 -0.35 -8.08 -3.71
N ALA A 79 -0.53 -6.97 -4.44
CA ALA A 79 0.51 -6.44 -5.31
C ALA A 79 1.70 -5.93 -4.49
N ILE A 80 2.92 -6.29 -4.89
CA ILE A 80 4.17 -5.84 -4.25
C ILE A 80 5.04 -5.14 -5.30
N ILE A 81 5.55 -3.97 -4.95
CA ILE A 81 6.41 -3.15 -5.80
C ILE A 81 7.77 -2.95 -5.12
N GLN A 82 8.83 -3.23 -5.85
CA GLN A 82 10.18 -2.97 -5.37
C GLN A 82 10.57 -1.49 -5.54
N LYS A 83 11.18 -0.91 -4.51
CA LYS A 83 11.83 0.40 -4.53
C LYS A 83 13.28 0.26 -5.01
N PRO A 84 13.80 1.23 -5.78
CA PRO A 84 13.09 2.38 -6.34
C PRO A 84 12.16 1.96 -7.49
N PHE A 85 10.94 2.51 -7.53
CA PHE A 85 9.99 2.31 -8.61
C PHE A 85 9.85 3.56 -9.46
N ARG A 86 9.64 3.38 -10.77
CA ARG A 86 9.31 4.47 -11.70
C ARG A 86 7.81 4.78 -11.65
N GLU A 87 7.43 5.98 -12.07
CA GLU A 87 6.04 6.46 -12.23
C GLU A 87 5.08 5.38 -12.74
N GLY A 88 5.37 4.83 -13.93
CA GLY A 88 4.50 3.82 -14.55
C GLY A 88 4.42 2.49 -13.81
N GLN A 89 5.37 2.16 -12.93
CA GLN A 89 5.31 0.91 -12.16
C GLN A 89 4.32 1.00 -11.00
N LEU A 90 4.26 2.15 -10.32
CA LEU A 90 3.28 2.38 -9.25
C LEU A 90 1.85 2.43 -9.80
N VAL A 91 1.65 3.18 -10.88
CA VAL A 91 0.34 3.29 -11.54
C VAL A 91 -0.16 1.92 -11.99
N ARG A 92 0.68 1.19 -12.72
CA ARG A 92 0.30 -0.13 -13.25
C ARG A 92 -0.05 -1.13 -12.14
N ALA A 93 0.72 -1.17 -11.07
CA ALA A 93 0.46 -2.08 -9.95
C ALA A 93 -0.87 -1.74 -9.25
N ILE A 94 -1.25 -0.46 -9.20
CA ILE A 94 -2.55 -0.04 -8.66
C ILE A 94 -3.68 -0.40 -9.62
N GLU A 95 -3.51 -0.19 -10.92
CA GLU A 95 -4.49 -0.61 -11.94
C GLU A 95 -4.71 -2.12 -11.91
N GLU A 96 -3.63 -2.90 -11.80
CA GLU A 96 -3.69 -4.36 -11.68
C GLU A 96 -4.37 -4.78 -10.38
N ALA A 97 -4.10 -4.10 -9.25
CA ALA A 97 -4.79 -4.35 -8.00
C ALA A 97 -6.29 -4.07 -8.13
N ILE A 98 -6.68 -2.91 -8.68
CA ILE A 98 -8.09 -2.54 -8.89
C ILE A 98 -8.82 -3.55 -9.79
N ALA A 99 -8.15 -4.07 -10.83
CA ALA A 99 -8.76 -5.03 -11.75
C ALA A 99 -8.96 -6.44 -11.16
N LEU A 100 -8.31 -6.76 -10.03
CA LEU A 100 -8.39 -8.05 -9.34
C LEU A 100 -9.46 -8.09 -8.24
N ASN A 101 -10.13 -6.98 -7.97
CA ASN A 101 -11.18 -6.82 -6.95
C ASN A 101 -12.57 -6.76 -7.58
#